data_AF-A0A315VU48-F1
#
_entry.id   AF-A0A315VU48-F1
#
_cell.length_a   1.000
_cell.length_b   1.000
_cell.length_c   1.000
_cell.angle_alpha   90.00
_cell.angle_beta   90.00
_cell.angle_gamma   90.00
#
_symmetry.space_group_name_H-M   'P 1'
#
loop_
_entity.id
_entity.type
_entity.pdbx_description
1 polymer ?
#
loop_
_entity_poly.entity_id
_entity_poly.type
_entity_poly.pdbx_seq_one_letter_code
_entity_poly.pdbx_strand_id
1 'polypeptide(L)'
;SITSYLTPPVAAVFLLGMFCKRINEAGAFFGLTIGLLIGLSRMITEFIYGTGSCVNPTNCPTIICGVHYLYFGMILFLVSCILIVGISLMTKPIDDKHLYRLCWSLRNRTEERVDIDPDDWIEDHDDDDDGSKTDVA
;
A
#
# COMPACT_ATOMS: atom_id res chain seq x y z
N SER A 1 5.00 -0.23 -22.25
CA SER A 1 3.95 -1.24 -22.03
C SER A 1 3.06 -0.82 -20.87
N ILE A 2 1.75 -1.06 -20.95
CA ILE A 2 0.76 -0.62 -19.94
C ILE A 2 1.04 -1.25 -18.56
N THR A 3 1.48 -2.51 -18.56
CA THR A 3 1.82 -3.27 -17.34
C THR A 3 2.87 -2.59 -16.46
N SER A 4 3.83 -1.87 -17.06
CA SER A 4 4.89 -1.17 -16.33
C SER A 4 4.39 -0.07 -15.38
N TYR A 5 3.15 0.42 -15.56
CA TYR A 5 2.52 1.41 -14.68
C TYR A 5 1.72 0.79 -13.53
N LEU A 6 1.30 -0.47 -13.67
CA LEU A 6 0.42 -1.17 -12.73
C LEU A 6 1.18 -2.14 -11.83
N THR A 7 2.24 -2.76 -12.36
CA THR A 7 3.06 -3.73 -11.62
C THR A 7 3.78 -3.13 -10.41
N PRO A 8 4.32 -1.89 -10.42
CA PRO A 8 5.10 -1.37 -9.29
C PRO A 8 4.29 -1.21 -7.99
N PRO A 9 3.08 -0.62 -7.96
CA PRO A 9 2.25 -0.57 -6.75
C PRO A 9 1.88 -1.96 -6.21
N VAL A 10 1.55 -2.90 -7.10
CA VAL A 10 1.21 -4.28 -6.70
C VAL A 10 2.42 -4.99 -6.10
N ALA A 11 3.60 -4.83 -6.71
CA ALA A 11 4.85 -5.37 -6.19
C ALA A 11 5.22 -4.77 -4.83
N ALA A 12 4.98 -3.46 -4.62
CA ALA A 12 5.24 -2.79 -3.34
C ALA A 12 4.41 -3.41 -2.21
N VAL A 13 3.10 -3.57 -2.42
CA VAL A 13 2.19 -4.18 -1.43
C VAL A 13 2.57 -5.63 -1.15
N PHE A 14 2.86 -6.42 -2.19
CA PHE A 14 3.22 -7.83 -2.04
C PHE A 14 4.54 -8.03 -1.28
N LEU A 15 5.57 -7.28 -1.66
CA LEU A 15 6.89 -7.37 -1.02
C LEU A 15 6.79 -6.93 0.43
N LEU A 16 6.16 -5.79 0.67
CA LEU A 16 6.01 -5.27 2.01
C LEU A 16 5.12 -6.17 2.88
N GLY A 17 4.00 -6.70 2.39
CA GLY A 17 3.14 -7.62 3.14
C GLY A 17 3.83 -8.93 3.52
N MET A 18 4.75 -9.42 2.68
CA MET A 18 5.51 -10.66 2.98
C MET A 18 6.62 -10.43 4.01
N PHE A 19 7.32 -9.29 3.94
CA PHE A 19 8.48 -9.01 4.79
C PHE A 19 8.16 -8.23 6.07
N CYS A 20 7.05 -7.48 6.11
CA CYS A 20 6.70 -6.62 7.22
C CYS A 20 5.43 -7.11 7.93
N LYS A 21 5.59 -7.70 9.13
CA LYS A 21 4.46 -8.05 10.02
C LYS A 21 3.62 -6.85 10.45
N ARG A 22 4.19 -5.64 10.33
CA ARG A 22 3.55 -4.39 10.75
C ARG A 22 2.49 -3.91 9.76
N ILE A 23 2.36 -4.55 8.59
CA ILE A 23 1.44 -4.11 7.55
C ILE A 23 0.07 -4.69 7.76
N ASN A 24 -0.90 -3.79 7.91
CA ASN A 24 -2.29 -4.12 8.11
C ASN A 24 -3.09 -4.09 6.81
N GLU A 25 -4.31 -4.63 6.89
CA GLU A 25 -5.25 -4.72 5.78
C GLU A 25 -5.63 -3.34 5.23
N ALA A 26 -5.87 -2.37 6.11
CA ALA A 26 -6.19 -1.00 5.72
C ALA A 26 -5.02 -0.33 4.97
N GLY A 27 -3.79 -0.42 5.48
CA GLY A 27 -2.60 0.13 4.86
C GLY A 27 -2.29 -0.50 3.51
N ALA A 28 -2.49 -1.82 3.38
CA ALA A 28 -2.40 -2.52 2.11
C ALA A 28 -3.48 -2.04 1.11
N PHE A 29 -4.74 -1.96 1.54
CA PHE A 29 -5.86 -1.58 0.67
C PHE A 29 -5.79 -0.12 0.21
N PHE A 30 -5.60 0.81 1.14
CA PHE A 30 -5.49 2.24 0.83
C PHE A 30 -4.18 2.54 0.09
N GLY A 31 -3.07 1.93 0.49
CA GLY A 31 -1.78 2.09 -0.18
C GLY A 31 -1.79 1.59 -1.63
N LEU A 32 -2.41 0.43 -1.88
CA LEU A 32 -2.61 -0.09 -3.24
C LEU A 32 -3.53 0.81 -4.06
N THR A 33 -4.68 1.20 -3.49
CA THR A 33 -5.68 2.00 -4.20
C THR A 33 -5.11 3.36 -4.60
N ILE A 34 -4.47 4.07 -3.67
CA ILE A 34 -3.86 5.38 -3.95
C ILE A 34 -2.68 5.22 -4.94
N GLY A 35 -1.81 4.22 -4.74
CA GLY A 35 -0.70 3.95 -5.66
C GLY A 35 -1.15 3.64 -7.09
N LEU A 36 -2.24 2.88 -7.23
CA LEU A 36 -2.85 2.55 -8.52
C LEU A 36 -3.46 3.79 -9.19
N LEU A 37 -4.17 4.64 -8.43
CA LEU A 37 -4.74 5.88 -8.96
C LEU A 37 -3.66 6.84 -9.46
N ILE A 38 -2.55 6.97 -8.74
CA ILE A 38 -1.41 7.78 -9.17
C ILE A 38 -0.81 7.20 -10.47
N GLY A 39 -0.60 5.88 -10.55
CA GLY A 39 -0.11 5.21 -11.76
C GLY A 39 -1.06 5.37 -12.97
N LEU A 40 -2.38 5.26 -12.74
CA LEU A 40 -3.39 5.45 -13.78
C LEU A 40 -3.45 6.90 -14.26
N SER A 41 -3.35 7.87 -13.35
CA SER A 41 -3.34 9.29 -13.74
C SER A 41 -2.18 9.61 -14.71
N ARG A 42 -1.00 9.00 -14.50
CA ARG A 42 0.13 9.10 -15.42
C ARG A 42 -0.17 8.41 -16.75
N MET A 43 -0.74 7.20 -16.74
CA MET A 43 -1.11 6.49 -17.96
C MET A 43 -2.08 7.32 -18.82
N ILE A 44 -3.11 7.90 -18.20
CA ILE A 44 -4.09 8.76 -18.88
C ILE A 44 -3.41 10.01 -19.45
N THR A 45 -2.49 10.62 -18.71
CA THR A 45 -1.70 11.76 -19.18
C THR A 45 -0.86 11.39 -20.41
N GLU A 46 -0.22 10.22 -20.42
CA GLU A 46 0.52 9.72 -21.59
C GLU A 46 -0.39 9.47 -22.80
N PHE A 47 -1.63 9.00 -22.58
CA PHE A 47 -2.61 8.85 -23.65
C PHE A 47 -3.06 10.19 -24.25
N ILE A 48 -3.26 11.22 -23.41
CA ILE A 48 -3.75 12.54 -23.85
C ILE A 48 -2.64 13.34 -24.55
N TYR A 49 -1.45 13.40 -23.96
CA TYR A 49 -0.35 14.21 -24.49
C TYR A 49 0.48 13.46 -25.55
N GLY A 50 0.29 12.15 -25.65
CA GLY A 50 1.09 11.27 -26.49
C GLY A 50 2.50 11.07 -25.93
N THR A 51 3.06 9.88 -26.13
CA THR A 51 4.52 9.69 -26.02
C THR A 51 5.16 10.66 -27.00
N GLY A 52 5.88 11.68 -26.53
CA GLY A 52 6.40 12.78 -27.35
C GLY A 52 6.91 12.28 -28.69
N SER A 53 6.03 12.33 -29.69
CA SER A 53 6.32 11.80 -31.00
C SER A 53 7.18 12.85 -31.67
N CYS A 54 8.31 12.41 -32.23
CA CYS A 54 9.28 13.19 -32.99
C CYS A 54 8.69 13.87 -34.25
N VAL A 55 7.37 14.08 -34.32
CA VAL A 55 6.61 14.56 -35.46
C VAL A 55 6.05 15.98 -35.28
N ASN A 56 6.01 16.52 -34.05
CA ASN A 56 5.68 17.94 -33.80
C ASN A 56 6.40 18.46 -32.54
N PRO A 57 7.28 19.47 -32.63
CA PRO A 57 7.95 20.05 -31.48
C PRO A 57 6.99 21.00 -30.75
N THR A 58 6.12 20.46 -29.90
CA THR A 58 5.32 21.26 -28.98
C THR A 58 5.86 21.05 -27.57
N ASN A 59 6.31 22.13 -26.93
CA ASN A 59 6.64 22.35 -25.50
C ASN A 59 6.41 21.16 -24.54
N CYS A 60 7.05 20.02 -24.77
CA CYS A 60 6.89 18.85 -23.94
C CYS A 60 7.85 19.01 -22.77
N PRO A 61 7.35 19.18 -21.53
CA PRO A 61 8.21 19.35 -20.38
C PRO A 61 9.12 18.13 -20.26
N THR A 62 10.42 18.36 -20.09
CA THR A 62 11.50 17.34 -20.08
C THR A 62 11.25 16.21 -19.08
N ILE A 63 10.43 16.47 -18.06
CA ILE A 63 9.99 15.55 -17.01
C ILE A 63 9.08 14.44 -17.56
N ILE A 64 8.31 14.71 -18.61
CA ILE A 64 7.32 13.78 -19.18
C ILE A 64 7.92 12.99 -20.36
N CYS A 65 8.76 13.62 -21.17
CA CYS A 65 9.31 13.01 -22.39
C CYS A 65 10.74 12.45 -22.23
N GLY A 66 11.50 12.91 -21.22
CA GLY A 66 12.89 12.48 -20.99
C GLY A 66 13.04 11.33 -19.99
N VAL A 67 11.99 11.00 -19.23
CA VAL A 67 12.06 10.00 -18.17
C VAL A 67 11.58 8.66 -18.70
N HIS A 68 12.51 7.71 -18.85
CA HIS A 68 12.20 6.34 -19.23
C HIS A 68 11.16 5.76 -18.26
N TYR A 69 10.16 5.03 -18.76
CA TYR A 69 9.05 4.47 -17.97
C TYR A 69 9.49 3.66 -16.74
N LEU A 70 10.71 3.12 -16.76
CA LEU A 70 11.34 2.40 -15.64
C LEU A 70 11.59 3.30 -14.42
N TYR A 71 12.07 4.53 -14.62
CA TYR A 71 12.34 5.47 -13.51
C TYR A 71 11.05 5.89 -12.82
N PHE A 72 9.99 6.15 -13.60
CA PHE A 72 8.67 6.41 -13.05
C PHE A 72 8.14 5.21 -12.25
N GLY A 73 8.35 3.99 -12.74
CA GLY A 73 8.02 2.76 -12.02
C GLY A 73 8.71 2.65 -10.66
N MET A 74 10.00 2.98 -10.58
CA MET A 74 10.74 3.00 -9.30
C MET A 74 10.20 4.07 -8.35
N ILE A 75 9.89 5.27 -8.85
CA ILE A 75 9.32 6.34 -8.04
C ILE A 75 7.94 5.93 -7.50
N LEU A 76 7.07 5.36 -8.34
CA LEU A 76 5.77 4.84 -7.92
C LEU A 76 5.92 3.76 -6.86
N PHE A 77 6.85 2.83 -7.03
CA PHE A 77 7.13 1.79 -6.05
C PHE A 77 7.49 2.39 -4.69
N LEU A 78 8.39 3.37 -4.65
CA LEU A 78 8.80 4.03 -3.41
C LEU A 78 7.65 4.81 -2.76
N VAL A 79 6.86 5.54 -3.54
CA VAL A 79 5.70 6.28 -3.02
C VAL A 79 4.65 5.31 -2.46
N SER A 80 4.36 4.22 -3.17
CA SER A 80 3.48 3.17 -2.66
C SER A 80 4.00 2.58 -1.35
N CYS A 81 5.29 2.30 -1.24
CA CYS A 81 5.89 1.82 0.00
C CYS A 81 5.69 2.82 1.16
N ILE A 82 5.93 4.11 0.92
CA ILE A 82 5.75 5.16 1.94
C ILE A 82 4.28 5.27 2.35
N LEU A 83 3.34 5.21 1.41
CA LEU A 83 1.91 5.27 1.73
C LEU A 83 1.45 4.07 2.55
N ILE A 84 1.84 2.85 2.15
CA ILE A 84 1.49 1.63 2.86
C ILE A 84 2.06 1.69 4.28
N VAL A 85 3.34 2.01 4.44
CA VAL A 85 3.96 2.11 5.76
C VAL A 85 3.32 3.24 6.57
N GLY A 86 3.13 4.43 5.98
CA GLY A 86 2.54 5.58 6.66
C GLY A 86 1.15 5.30 7.20
N ILE A 87 0.24 4.79 6.37
CA ILE A 87 -1.12 4.42 6.79
C ILE A 87 -1.07 3.28 7.79
N SER A 88 -0.21 2.29 7.56
CA SER A 88 -0.08 1.15 8.45
C SER A 88 0.46 1.51 9.84
N LEU A 89 1.24 2.59 9.96
CA LEU A 89 1.70 3.12 11.25
C LEU A 89 0.61 3.91 11.99
N MET A 90 -0.36 4.47 11.26
CA MET A 90 -1.47 5.23 11.84
C MET A 90 -2.64 4.35 12.27
N THR A 91 -2.72 3.12 11.76
CA THR A 91 -3.79 2.16 12.08
C THR A 91 -3.32 1.15 13.14
N LYS A 92 -4.28 0.60 13.93
CA LYS A 92 -4.00 -0.38 14.99
C LYS A 92 -3.16 -1.56 14.45
N PRO A 93 -2.09 -1.97 15.16
CA PRO A 93 -1.31 -3.14 14.78
C PRO A 93 -2.10 -4.43 15.05
N ILE A 94 -2.06 -5.38 14.11
CA ILE A 94 -2.62 -6.73 14.29
C ILE A 94 -1.73 -7.52 15.25
N ASP A 95 -2.34 -8.25 16.18
CA ASP A 95 -1.61 -9.14 17.09
C ASP A 95 -0.95 -10.30 16.32
N ASP A 96 0.28 -10.65 16.73
CA ASP A 96 1.12 -11.65 16.05
C ASP A 96 0.44 -13.05 16.02
N LYS A 97 -0.57 -13.31 16.87
CA LYS A 97 -1.35 -14.56 16.91
C LYS A 97 -2.09 -14.89 15.60
N HIS A 98 -2.44 -13.87 14.82
CA HIS A 98 -3.18 -14.05 13.56
C HIS A 98 -2.26 -14.22 12.33
N LEU A 99 -0.97 -13.92 12.49
CA LEU A 99 0.01 -13.81 11.39
C LEU A 99 0.95 -15.01 11.28
N TYR A 100 0.74 -16.06 12.09
CA TYR A 100 1.59 -17.24 12.09
C TYR A 100 1.67 -17.87 10.69
N ARG A 101 2.91 -18.14 10.24
CA ARG A 101 3.25 -18.73 8.93
C ARG A 101 2.88 -17.92 7.69
N LEU A 102 2.25 -16.75 7.83
CA LEU A 102 1.88 -15.87 6.72
C LEU A 102 3.01 -14.91 6.32
N CYS A 103 3.73 -14.37 7.30
CA CYS A 103 4.89 -13.51 7.05
C CYS A 103 6.19 -14.31 7.12
N TRP A 104 7.20 -13.92 6.33
CA TRP A 104 8.53 -14.54 6.36
C TRP A 104 9.13 -14.56 7.77
N SER A 105 8.88 -13.50 8.54
CA SER A 105 9.34 -13.36 9.93
C SER A 105 8.73 -14.36 10.92
N LEU A 106 7.51 -14.86 10.66
CA LEU A 106 6.78 -15.78 11.54
C LEU A 106 6.75 -17.21 11.01
N ARG A 107 7.55 -17.51 9.98
CA ARG A 107 7.58 -18.80 9.29
C ARG A 107 7.94 -19.98 10.20
N ASN A 108 8.81 -19.76 11.21
CA ASN A 108 9.32 -20.84 12.06
C ASN A 108 8.48 -21.08 13.34
N ARG A 109 7.31 -20.42 13.48
CA ARG A 109 6.43 -20.58 14.64
C ARG A 109 5.46 -21.74 14.42
N THR A 110 5.43 -22.66 15.38
CA THR A 110 4.60 -23.89 15.33
C THR A 110 3.24 -23.71 15.99
N GLU A 111 3.00 -22.58 16.67
CA GLU A 111 1.73 -22.21 17.31
C GLU A 111 0.55 -22.25 16.31
N GLU A 112 -0.63 -22.58 16.82
CA GLU A 112 -1.87 -22.67 16.05
C GLU A 112 -2.33 -21.25 15.67
N ARG A 113 -2.69 -21.06 14.39
CA ARG A 113 -3.23 -19.79 13.90
C ARG A 113 -4.66 -19.66 14.40
N VAL A 114 -4.92 -18.59 15.14
CA VAL A 114 -6.29 -18.14 15.39
C VAL A 114 -6.68 -17.24 14.23
N ASP A 115 -7.79 -17.55 13.58
CA ASP A 115 -8.33 -16.69 12.52
C ASP A 115 -9.01 -15.49 13.16
N ILE A 116 -8.93 -14.32 12.52
CA ILE A 116 -9.60 -13.12 13.02
C ILE A 116 -11.09 -13.28 12.74
N ASP A 117 -11.89 -13.53 13.77
CA ASP A 117 -13.34 -13.58 13.64
C ASP A 117 -13.92 -12.15 13.58
N PRO A 118 -15.02 -11.90 12.83
CA PRO A 118 -15.63 -10.57 12.76
C PRO A 118 -16.08 -10.02 14.11
N ASP A 119 -16.39 -10.92 15.06
CA ASP A 119 -16.87 -10.56 16.41
C ASP A 119 -15.73 -10.07 17.32
N ASP A 120 -14.49 -10.49 17.11
CA ASP A 120 -13.30 -10.02 17.86
C ASP A 120 -13.05 -8.51 17.64
N TRP A 121 -13.43 -7.96 16.47
CA TRP A 121 -13.33 -6.53 16.19
C TRP A 121 -14.33 -5.68 16.99
N ILE A 122 -15.41 -6.30 17.46
CA ILE A 122 -16.48 -5.67 18.24
C ILE A 122 -16.08 -5.65 19.71
N GLU A 123 -15.52 -6.74 20.24
CA GLU A 123 -15.00 -6.78 21.63
C GLU A 123 -13.89 -5.73 21.85
N ASP A 124 -12.93 -5.61 20.92
CA ASP A 124 -11.88 -4.57 20.96
C ASP A 124 -12.44 -3.13 20.85
N HIS A 125 -13.67 -2.93 20.36
CA HIS A 125 -14.33 -1.62 20.32
C HIS A 125 -15.11 -1.32 21.60
N ASP A 126 -15.70 -2.34 22.23
CA ASP A 126 -16.45 -2.19 23.47
C ASP A 126 -15.51 -1.93 24.67
N ASP A 127 -14.31 -2.52 24.67
CA ASP A 127 -13.29 -2.25 25.70
C ASP A 127 -12.71 -0.81 25.62
N ASP A 128 -12.70 -0.19 24.44
CA ASP A 128 -12.24 1.20 24.24
C ASP A 128 -13.33 2.24 24.61
N ASP A 129 -14.63 1.90 24.61
CA ASP A 129 -15.72 2.82 24.99
C ASP A 129 -15.93 2.89 26.51
N ASP A 130 -15.74 1.78 27.24
CA ASP A 130 -15.96 1.71 28.70
C ASP A 130 -14.84 2.40 29.52
N GLY A 131 -13.63 2.52 28.95
CA GLY A 131 -12.49 3.22 29.56
C GLY A 131 -12.66 4.75 29.69
N SER A 132 -13.71 5.33 29.10
CA SER A 132 -13.94 6.79 29.10
C SER A 132 -14.86 7.30 30.23
N LYS A 133 -15.44 6.42 31.07
CA LYS A 133 -16.47 6.80 32.06
C LYS A 133 -16.09 6.71 33.54
N THR A 134 -14.85 6.40 33.91
CA THR A 134 -14.47 6.23 35.34
C THR A 134 -13.73 7.37 36.03
N ASP A 135 -13.60 8.55 35.40
CA ASP A 135 -13.03 9.75 36.05
C ASP A 135 -13.99 10.95 36.05
N VAL A 136 -15.07 10.87 36.83
CA VAL A 136 -15.75 12.07 37.35
C VAL A 136 -15.95 11.87 38.85
N ALA A 137 -14.96 12.33 39.62
CA ALA A 137 -15.10 12.62 41.05
C ALA A 137 -15.73 14.00 41.26
#